data_AF-A0AAN7B170-F1
#
_entry.id   AF-A0AAN7B170-F1
#
_cell.length_a   1.000
_cell.length_b   1.000
_cell.length_c   1.000
_cell.angle_alpha   90.00
_cell.angle_beta   90.00
_cell.angle_gamma   90.00
#
_symmetry.space_group_name_H-M   'P 1'
#
loop_
_entity.id
_entity.type
_entity.pdbx_description
1 polymer ?
#
loop_
_entity_poly.entity_id
_entity_poly.type
_entity_poly.pdbx_seq_one_letter_code
_entity_poly.pdbx_strand_id
1 'polypeptide(L)'
;SLMRDENAPIYPTNEDLKSFEQRRNLIQLRKKFKQVREKYAHDSPQTKRISLRINHLLYYLADLVVEERRIVYFAEADRRRQVG
;
A
#
# COMPACT_ATOMS: atom_id res chain seq x y z
N SER A 1 23.15 0.52 -20.53
CA SER A 1 21.93 1.26 -20.15
C SER A 1 21.17 0.42 -19.14
N LEU A 2 20.98 0.88 -17.90
CA LEU A 2 20.10 0.21 -16.93
C LEU A 2 18.65 0.46 -17.37
N MET A 3 18.19 -0.28 -18.38
CA MET A 3 16.78 -0.24 -18.78
C MET A 3 15.93 -0.77 -17.62
N ARG A 4 14.82 -0.08 -17.33
CA ARG A 4 13.82 -0.58 -16.40
C ARG A 4 13.30 -1.91 -16.96
N ASP A 5 13.34 -2.95 -16.14
CA ASP A 5 12.68 -4.21 -16.47
C ASP A 5 11.17 -3.97 -16.45
N GLU A 6 10.53 -4.05 -17.63
CA GLU A 6 9.10 -3.78 -17.81
C GLU A 6 8.20 -4.73 -17.01
N ASN A 7 8.72 -5.91 -16.63
CA ASN A 7 7.97 -6.91 -15.89
C ASN A 7 8.17 -6.82 -14.37
N ALA A 8 9.06 -5.94 -13.90
CA ALA A 8 9.25 -5.75 -12.47
C ALA A 8 7.96 -5.19 -11.83
N PRO A 9 7.49 -5.77 -10.71
CA PRO A 9 6.33 -5.24 -9.99
C PRO A 9 6.59 -3.79 -9.54
N ILE A 10 5.70 -2.87 -9.92
CA ILE A 10 5.79 -1.44 -9.55
C ILE A 10 4.55 -0.91 -8.83
N TYR A 11 3.46 -1.70 -8.79
CA TYR A 11 2.21 -1.33 -8.12
C TYR A 11 1.63 -2.53 -7.35
N PRO A 12 0.90 -2.28 -6.25
CA PRO A 12 0.08 -3.30 -5.62
C PRO A 12 -1.05 -3.75 -6.57
N THR A 13 -1.47 -4.99 -6.44
CA THR A 13 -2.64 -5.55 -7.11
C THR A 13 -3.93 -5.13 -6.41
N ASN A 14 -5.06 -5.30 -7.09
CA ASN A 14 -6.37 -5.10 -6.48
C ASN A 14 -6.63 -6.02 -5.28
N GLU A 15 -6.01 -7.20 -5.25
CA GLU A 15 -6.13 -8.12 -4.12
C GLU A 15 -5.37 -7.61 -2.89
N ASP A 16 -4.18 -7.01 -3.10
CA ASP A 16 -3.44 -6.36 -2.01
C ASP A 16 -4.25 -5.24 -1.39
N LEU A 17 -4.83 -4.36 -2.23
CA LEU A 17 -5.65 -3.25 -1.77
C LEU A 17 -6.85 -3.74 -0.95
N LYS A 18 -7.50 -4.84 -1.38
CA LYS A 18 -8.58 -5.48 -0.60
C LYS A 18 -8.07 -6.05 0.71
N SER A 19 -6.90 -6.70 0.71
CA SER A 19 -6.29 -7.27 1.93
C SER A 19 -5.93 -6.17 2.95
N PHE A 20 -5.53 -4.99 2.48
CA PHE A 20 -5.18 -3.86 3.36
C PHE A 20 -6.40 -3.40 4.17
N GLU A 21 -7.58 -3.34 3.53
CA GLU A 21 -8.84 -2.96 4.19
C GLU A 21 -9.29 -3.95 5.28
N GLN A 22 -8.74 -5.16 5.30
CA GLN A 22 -9.00 -6.16 6.36
C GLN A 22 -8.09 -5.97 7.59
N ARG A 23 -7.06 -5.12 7.52
CA ARG A 23 -6.14 -4.92 8.65
C ARG A 23 -6.81 -4.17 9.80
N ARG A 24 -6.65 -4.69 11.02
CA ARG A 24 -7.24 -4.14 12.25
C ARG A 24 -6.95 -2.64 12.45
N ASN A 25 -5.73 -2.20 12.17
CA ASN A 25 -5.34 -0.79 12.32
C ASN A 25 -6.07 0.13 11.32
N LEU A 26 -6.26 -0.31 10.07
CA LEU A 26 -6.98 0.46 9.07
C LEU A 26 -8.49 0.48 9.37
N ILE A 27 -9.07 -0.65 9.78
CA ILE A 27 -10.45 -0.74 10.26
C ILE A 27 -10.69 0.24 11.42
N GLN A 28 -9.79 0.29 12.40
CA GLN A 28 -9.87 1.22 13.52
C GLN A 28 -9.79 2.68 13.08
N LEU A 29 -8.89 3.01 12.15
CA LEU A 29 -8.77 4.36 11.60
C LEU A 29 -10.02 4.78 10.81
N ARG A 30 -10.58 3.88 10.00
CA ARG A 30 -11.85 4.10 9.26
C ARG A 30 -13.02 4.33 10.22
N LYS A 31 -13.12 3.55 11.29
CA LYS A 31 -14.13 3.76 12.34
C LYS A 31 -13.97 5.13 13.00
N LYS A 32 -12.73 5.51 13.36
CA LYS A 32 -12.43 6.81 13.95
C LYS A 32 -12.75 7.96 12.99
N PHE A 33 -12.45 7.79 11.70
CA PHE A 33 -12.76 8.77 10.66
C PHE A 33 -14.27 9.02 10.59
N LYS A 34 -15.08 7.95 10.57
CA LYS A 34 -16.55 8.04 10.57
C LYS A 34 -17.05 8.83 11.78
N GLN A 35 -16.60 8.48 12.99
CA GLN A 35 -16.98 9.15 14.24
C GLN A 35 -16.61 10.64 14.25
N VAL A 36 -15.43 10.99 13.75
CA VAL A 36 -14.98 12.39 13.69
C VAL A 36 -15.77 13.16 12.63
N ARG A 37 -16.09 12.56 11.48
CA ARG A 37 -16.90 13.20 10.44
C ARG A 37 -18.36 13.42 10.87
N GLU A 38 -18.89 12.59 11.78
CA GLU A 38 -20.22 12.80 12.37
C GLU A 38 -20.22 13.98 13.36
N LYS A 39 -19.09 14.25 14.02
CA LYS A 39 -18.95 15.32 15.02
C LYS A 39 -18.48 16.65 14.43
N TYR A 40 -17.71 16.62 13.35
CA TYR A 40 -17.08 17.79 12.74
C TYR A 40 -17.33 17.82 11.24
N ALA A 41 -17.29 19.01 10.63
CA ALA A 41 -17.37 19.17 9.19
C ALA A 41 -16.29 18.34 8.46
N HIS A 42 -16.60 17.96 7.21
CA HIS A 42 -15.71 17.15 6.38
C HIS A 42 -14.30 17.75 6.24
N ASP A 43 -14.22 19.07 6.14
CA ASP A 43 -12.98 19.82 5.97
C ASP A 43 -12.28 20.23 7.27
N SER A 44 -12.79 19.78 8.42
CA SER A 44 -12.19 20.10 9.70
C SER A 44 -10.75 19.55 9.79
N PRO A 45 -9.84 20.24 10.49
CA PRO A 45 -8.47 19.75 10.72
C PRO A 45 -8.43 18.33 11.31
N GLN A 46 -9.40 17.99 12.16
CA GLN A 46 -9.53 16.69 12.79
C GLN A 46 -9.85 15.59 11.78
N THR A 47 -10.81 15.83 10.88
CA THR A 47 -11.17 14.89 9.80
C THR A 47 -10.00 14.70 8.84
N LYS A 48 -9.36 15.80 8.42
CA LYS A 48 -8.18 15.79 7.54
C LYS A 48 -7.02 14.99 8.14
N ARG A 49 -6.74 15.17 9.43
CA ARG A 49 -5.66 14.45 10.13
C ARG A 49 -5.83 12.94 10.09
N ILE A 50 -7.06 12.44 10.26
CA ILE A 50 -7.33 11.00 10.22
C ILE A 50 -7.25 10.49 8.77
N SER A 51 -7.79 11.24 7.81
CA SER A 51 -7.69 10.89 6.39
C SER A 51 -6.24 10.78 5.93
N LEU A 52 -5.38 11.75 6.29
CA LEU A 52 -3.95 11.70 5.98
C LEU A 52 -3.28 10.47 6.59
N ARG A 53 -3.64 10.11 7.82
CA ARG A 53 -3.09 8.91 8.48
C ARG A 53 -3.52 7.61 7.79
N ILE A 54 -4.76 7.54 7.29
CA ILE A 54 -5.25 6.43 6.49
C ILE A 54 -4.43 6.33 5.19
N ASN A 55 -4.29 7.44 4.46
CA ASN A 55 -3.56 7.47 3.20
C ASN A 55 -2.09 7.10 3.39
N HIS A 56 -1.42 7.64 4.40
CA HIS A 56 -0.04 7.29 4.72
C HIS A 56 0.13 5.79 4.99
N LEU A 57 -0.80 5.18 5.73
CA LEU A 57 -0.75 3.74 5.98
C LEU A 57 -0.93 2.94 4.69
N LEU A 58 -1.87 3.34 3.83
CA LEU A 58 -2.08 2.68 2.53
C LEU A 58 -0.86 2.77 1.62
N TYR A 59 -0.22 3.95 1.53
CA TYR A 59 1.01 4.14 0.76
C TYR A 59 2.13 3.25 1.29
N TYR A 60 2.35 3.24 2.59
CA TYR A 60 3.38 2.40 3.20
C TYR A 60 3.16 0.89 2.93
N LEU A 61 1.90 0.43 2.99
CA LEU A 61 1.58 -0.97 2.68
C LEU A 61 1.76 -1.32 1.21
N ALA A 62 1.43 -0.38 0.31
CA ALA A 62 1.66 -0.53 -1.11
C ALA A 62 3.15 -0.66 -1.44
N ASP A 63 3.99 0.18 -0.83
CA ASP A 63 5.44 0.14 -1.03
C ASP A 63 6.02 -1.19 -0.55
N LEU A 64 5.63 -1.64 0.65
CA LEU A 64 6.10 -2.92 1.20
C LEU A 64 5.76 -4.12 0.32
N VAL A 65 4.51 -4.25 -0.13
CA VAL A 65 4.11 -5.42 -0.93
C VAL A 65 4.78 -5.43 -2.31
N VAL A 66 5.04 -4.25 -2.88
CA VAL A 66 5.79 -4.12 -4.13
C VAL A 66 7.24 -4.51 -3.92
N GLU A 67 7.87 -4.05 -2.83
CA GLU A 67 9.24 -4.40 -2.48
C GLU A 67 9.42 -5.91 -2.29
N GLU A 68 8.52 -6.56 -1.53
CA GLU A 68 8.53 -8.01 -1.33
C GLU A 68 8.45 -8.77 -2.65
N ARG A 69 7.55 -8.36 -3.56
CA ARG A 69 7.44 -9.00 -4.88
C ARG A 69 8.64 -8.74 -5.76
N ARG A 70 9.26 -7.55 -5.69
CA ARG A 70 10.48 -7.25 -6.44
C ARG A 70 11.65 -8.12 -6.01
N ILE A 71 11.78 -8.37 -4.70
CA ILE A 71 12.81 -9.29 -4.18
C ILE A 71 12.64 -10.68 -4.79
N VAL A 72 11.42 -11.22 -4.77
CA VAL A 72 11.11 -12.54 -5.37
C VAL A 72 11.36 -12.53 -6.88
N TYR A 73 10.89 -11.52 -7.59
CA TYR A 73 11.04 -11.37 -9.04
C TYR A 73 12.52 -11.38 -9.46
N PHE A 74 13.36 -10.56 -8.82
CA PHE A 74 14.78 -10.49 -9.18
C PHE A 74 15.54 -11.76 -8.79
N ALA A 75 15.19 -12.41 -7.67
CA ALA A 75 15.77 -13.69 -7.31
C ALA A 75 15.47 -14.79 -8.35
N GLU A 76 14.25 -14.82 -8.88
CA GLU A 76 13.87 -15.73 -9.96
C GLU A 76 14.57 -15.39 -11.29
N ALA A 77 14.65 -14.11 -11.64
CA ALA A 77 15.33 -13.65 -12.84
C ALA A 77 16.82 -14.03 -12.81
N ASP A 78 17.48 -13.83 -11.67
CA ASP A 78 18.88 -14.19 -11.47
C ASP A 78 19.09 -15.70 -11.51
N ARG A 79 18.17 -16.50 -10.92
CA ARG A 79 18.22 -17.96 -11.07
C ARG A 79 18.17 -18.35 -12.54
N ARG A 80 17.25 -17.80 -13.34
CA ARG A 80 17.14 -18.12 -14.77
C ARG A 80 18.39 -17.75 -15.56
N ARG A 81 19.06 -16.64 -15.20
CA ARG A 81 20.34 -16.23 -15.82
C ARG A 81 21.50 -17.17 -15.49
N GLN A 82 21.46 -17.89 -14.36
CA GLN A 82 22.51 -18.85 -13.99
C GLN A 82 22.34 -20.21 -14.68
N VAL A 83 21.14 -20.55 -15.16
CA VAL A 83 20.86 -21.83 -15.86
C VAL A 83 20.86 -21.68 -17.39
N GLY A 84 21.13 -20.49 -17.92
CA GLY A 84 21.29 -20.20 -19.35
C GLY A 84 22.72 -19.82 -19.68
#